data_AF-A0A483CQ67-F1
#
_entry.id   AF-A0A483CQ67-F1
#
_cell.length_a   1.000
_cell.length_b   1.000
_cell.length_c   1.000
_cell.angle_alpha   90.00
_cell.angle_beta   90.00
_cell.angle_gamma   90.00
#
_symmetry.space_group_name_H-M   'P 1'
#
loop_
_entity.id
_entity.type
_entity.pdbx_description
1 polymer ?
#
loop_
_entity_poly.entity_id
_entity_poly.type
_entity_poly.pdbx_seq_one_letter_code
_entity_poly.pdbx_strand_id
1 'polypeptide(L)'
;DEPTSALDPELTREVIEVMKNLSRDGMTMLVVTHEMGFALSAASEILFMEHGRIVEQGSPAEVRSGSGFERTRAFVGKLGDFRDYNDS
;
A
#
# COMPACT_ATOMS: atom_id res chain seq x y z
N ASP A 1 4.12 -6.54 11.88
CA ASP A 1 2.84 -7.06 12.38
C ASP A 1 1.71 -6.28 11.77
N GLU A 2 0.91 -6.95 10.95
CA GLU A 2 -0.29 -6.34 10.36
C GLU A 2 -1.49 -6.55 11.30
N PRO A 3 -2.15 -5.47 11.75
CA PRO A 3 -3.33 -5.55 12.61
C PRO A 3 -4.61 -5.97 11.86
N THR A 4 -4.56 -6.16 10.55
CA THR A 4 -5.73 -6.39 9.66
C THR A 4 -5.96 -7.85 9.30
N SER A 5 -5.03 -8.77 9.58
CA SER A 5 -5.12 -10.17 9.11
C SER A 5 -6.25 -10.99 9.78
N ALA A 6 -6.97 -10.42 10.73
CA ALA A 6 -8.06 -11.05 11.47
C ALA A 6 -9.44 -10.38 11.25
N LEU A 7 -9.53 -9.40 10.35
CA LEU A 7 -10.75 -8.62 10.13
C LEU A 7 -11.47 -9.05 8.86
N ASP A 8 -12.81 -9.10 8.93
CA ASP A 8 -13.71 -9.29 7.79
C ASP A 8 -13.38 -8.26 6.69
N PRO A 9 -13.39 -8.63 5.39
CA PRO A 9 -13.15 -7.71 4.28
C PRO A 9 -13.91 -6.38 4.37
N GLU A 10 -15.10 -6.33 4.96
CA GLU A 10 -15.83 -5.08 5.20
C GLU A 10 -15.18 -4.19 6.26
N LEU A 11 -14.78 -4.76 7.40
CA LEU A 11 -14.11 -4.00 8.47
C LEU A 11 -12.75 -3.44 8.01
N THR A 12 -12.01 -4.19 7.20
CA THR A 12 -10.73 -3.72 6.63
C THR A 12 -10.93 -2.47 5.77
N ARG A 13 -12.05 -2.37 5.04
CA ARG A 13 -12.38 -1.18 4.24
C ARG A 13 -12.64 0.05 5.10
N GLU A 14 -13.39 -0.10 6.19
CA GLU A 14 -13.67 1.01 7.11
C GLU A 14 -12.39 1.51 7.79
N VAL A 15 -11.52 0.60 8.23
CA VAL A 15 -10.22 0.97 8.83
C VAL A 15 -9.36 1.73 7.82
N ILE A 16 -9.31 1.26 6.57
CA ILE A 16 -8.60 1.94 5.47
C ILE A 16 -9.13 3.36 5.25
N GLU A 17 -10.45 3.56 5.24
CA GLU A 17 -11.05 4.90 5.07
C GLU A 17 -10.72 5.84 6.23
N VAL A 18 -10.74 5.34 7.48
CA VAL A 18 -10.30 6.14 8.64
C VAL A 18 -8.83 6.54 8.50
N MET A 19 -7.97 5.62 8.07
CA MET A 19 -6.54 5.91 7.85
C MET A 19 -6.32 6.95 6.74
N LYS A 20 -7.08 6.90 5.64
CA LYS A 20 -7.05 7.91 4.58
C LYS A 20 -7.44 9.29 5.10
N ASN A 21 -8.48 9.37 5.93
CA ASN A 21 -8.93 10.64 6.51
C ASN A 21 -7.88 11.23 7.45
N LEU A 22 -7.27 10.41 8.32
CA LEU A 22 -6.18 10.86 9.20
C LEU A 22 -4.97 11.38 8.42
N SER A 23 -4.60 10.70 7.33
CA SER A 23 -3.53 11.15 6.43
C SER A 23 -3.87 12.50 5.79
N ARG A 24 -5.11 12.69 5.31
CA ARG A 24 -5.60 13.96 4.75
C ARG A 24 -5.60 15.12 5.74
N ASP A 25 -5.85 14.82 7.02
CA ASP A 25 -5.84 15.82 8.10
C ASP A 25 -4.40 16.25 8.51
N GLY A 26 -3.37 15.76 7.83
CA GLY A 26 -1.98 16.16 8.02
C GLY A 26 -1.23 15.33 9.06
N MET A 27 -1.79 14.20 9.51
CA MET A 27 -1.08 13.27 10.39
C MET A 27 0.03 12.56 9.61
N THR A 28 1.25 12.55 10.15
CA THR A 28 2.33 11.72 9.59
C THR A 28 2.10 10.26 10.00
N MET A 29 1.97 9.38 9.01
CA MET A 29 1.68 7.96 9.23
C MET A 29 2.74 7.08 8.55
N LEU A 30 3.21 6.06 9.26
CA LEU A 30 3.99 4.96 8.70
C LEU A 30 3.12 3.70 8.73
N VAL A 31 2.89 3.11 7.56
CA VAL A 31 2.03 1.93 7.42
C VAL A 31 2.82 0.80 6.76
N VAL A 32 2.69 -0.39 7.32
CA VAL A 32 3.19 -1.63 6.71
C VAL A 32 1.98 -2.40 6.22
N THR A 33 1.93 -2.64 4.92
CA THR A 33 0.79 -3.28 4.26
C THR A 33 1.26 -4.06 3.03
N HIS A 34 0.58 -5.16 2.71
CA HIS A 34 0.72 -5.87 1.44
C HIS A 34 -0.32 -5.41 0.40
N GLU A 35 -1.34 -4.67 0.81
CA GLU A 35 -2.44 -4.17 -0.04
C GLU A 35 -1.98 -2.97 -0.87
N MET A 36 -1.48 -3.21 -2.07
CA MET A 36 -0.93 -2.13 -2.91
C MET A 36 -1.96 -1.14 -3.41
N GLY A 37 -3.22 -1.55 -3.59
CA GLY A 37 -4.31 -0.62 -3.90
C GLY A 37 -4.44 0.47 -2.83
N PHE A 38 -4.36 0.09 -1.55
CA PHE A 38 -4.39 1.02 -0.44
C PHE A 38 -3.12 1.90 -0.41
N ALA A 39 -1.93 1.30 -0.45
CA ALA A 39 -0.66 2.04 -0.41
C ALA A 39 -0.57 3.07 -1.53
N LEU A 40 -0.96 2.71 -2.76
CA LEU A 40 -0.96 3.61 -3.91
C LEU A 40 -2.01 4.73 -3.82
N SER A 41 -3.05 4.56 -3.01
CA SER A 41 -4.14 5.54 -2.85
C SER A 41 -3.92 6.53 -1.72
N ALA A 42 -3.18 6.14 -0.68
CA ALA A 42 -3.11 6.87 0.58
C ALA A 42 -1.70 7.37 0.94
N ALA A 43 -0.64 6.74 0.39
CA ALA A 43 0.73 7.11 0.71
C ALA A 43 1.22 8.28 -0.15
N SER A 44 2.10 9.10 0.41
CA SER A 44 2.91 10.07 -0.35
C SER A 44 4.19 9.42 -0.88
N GLU A 45 4.68 8.39 -0.21
CA GLU A 45 5.92 7.66 -0.50
C GLU A 45 5.75 6.18 -0.19
N ILE A 46 6.31 5.33 -1.05
CA ILE A 46 6.27 3.88 -0.92
C ILE A 46 7.70 3.36 -0.84
N LEU A 47 7.95 2.49 0.14
CA LEU A 47 9.23 1.82 0.32
C LEU A 47 9.01 0.31 0.22
N PHE A 48 9.77 -0.33 -0.67
CA PHE A 48 9.83 -1.78 -0.75
C PHE A 48 11.07 -2.27 -0.01
N MET A 49 10.86 -3.17 0.95
CA MET A 49 11.93 -3.73 1.77
C MET A 49 12.14 -5.22 1.49
N GLU A 50 13.39 -5.62 1.28
CA GLU A 50 13.80 -7.02 1.11
C GLU A 50 15.08 -7.27 1.93
N HIS A 51 15.14 -8.39 2.65
CA HIS A 51 16.30 -8.75 3.50
C HIS A 51 16.75 -7.64 4.48
N GLY A 52 15.79 -6.92 5.07
CA GLY A 52 16.07 -5.85 6.03
C GLY A 52 16.68 -4.58 5.42
N ARG A 53 16.59 -4.42 4.09
CA ARG A 53 17.04 -3.21 3.39
C ARG A 53 15.91 -2.65 2.53
N ILE A 54 15.88 -1.33 2.39
CA ILE A 54 15.06 -0.68 1.37
C ILE A 54 15.73 -0.97 0.03
N VAL A 55 15.01 -1.64 -0.87
CA VAL A 55 15.52 -2.00 -2.21
C VAL A 55 14.90 -1.13 -3.30
N GLU A 56 13.68 -0.63 -3.10
CA GLU A 56 13.01 0.32 -3.99
C GLU A 56 12.28 1.38 -3.15
N GLN A 57 12.26 2.62 -3.63
CA GLN A 57 11.61 3.75 -2.99
C GLN A 57 11.11 4.72 -4.05
N GLY A 58 9.90 5.23 -3.89
CA GLY A 58 9.38 6.27 -4.77
C GLY A 58 7.94 6.66 -4.47
N SER A 59 7.46 7.64 -5.23
CA SER A 59 6.06 8.06 -5.18
C SER A 59 5.12 6.99 -5.72
N PRO A 60 3.84 7.01 -5.33
CA PRO A 60 2.83 6.11 -5.91
C PRO A 60 2.75 6.17 -7.44
N ALA A 61 3.02 7.33 -8.03
CA ALA A 61 3.00 7.51 -9.49
C ALA A 61 4.16 6.75 -10.16
N GLU A 62 5.36 6.81 -9.59
CA GLU A 62 6.53 6.09 -10.09
C GLU A 62 6.34 4.58 -9.97
N VAL A 63 5.86 4.12 -8.81
CA VAL A 63 5.55 2.70 -8.58
C VAL A 63 4.50 2.20 -9.58
N ARG A 64 3.44 2.99 -9.83
CA ARG A 64 2.38 2.65 -10.80
C ARG A 64 2.88 2.60 -12.25
N SER A 65 3.81 3.48 -12.62
CA SER A 65 4.46 3.43 -13.95
C SER A 65 5.27 2.14 -14.13
N GLY A 66 5.74 1.58 -13.01
CA GLY A 66 6.51 0.35 -12.93
C GLY A 66 7.94 0.46 -13.47
N SER A 67 8.33 1.53 -14.14
CA SER A 67 9.72 1.68 -14.61
C SER A 67 10.67 1.76 -13.42
N GLY A 68 11.58 0.79 -13.28
CA GLY A 68 12.51 0.72 -12.14
C GLY A 68 11.96 0.06 -10.87
N PHE A 69 10.73 -0.46 -10.88
CA PHE A 69 10.08 -1.13 -9.72
C PHE A 69 9.79 -2.62 -10.00
N GLU A 70 10.80 -3.36 -10.46
CA GLU A 70 10.66 -4.77 -10.82
C GLU A 70 10.38 -5.67 -9.60
N ARG A 71 10.98 -5.36 -8.45
CA ARG A 71 10.79 -6.16 -7.23
C ARG A 71 9.40 -5.95 -6.66
N THR A 72 8.95 -4.70 -6.58
CA THR A 72 7.59 -4.36 -6.16
C THR A 72 6.57 -5.07 -7.03
N ARG A 73 6.71 -5.03 -8.36
CA ARG A 73 5.78 -5.74 -9.27
C ARG A 73 5.81 -7.25 -9.12
N ALA A 74 6.99 -7.85 -9.00
CA ALA A 74 7.12 -9.28 -8.80
C ALA A 74 6.45 -9.74 -7.50
N PHE A 75 6.48 -8.91 -6.46
CA PHE A 75 5.80 -9.15 -5.20
C PHE A 75 4.28 -9.04 -5.34
N VAL A 76 3.77 -7.96 -5.95
CA VAL A 76 2.33 -7.76 -6.16
C VAL A 76 1.72 -8.84 -7.07
N GLY A 77 2.43 -9.20 -8.14
CA GLY A 77 1.99 -10.24 -9.08
C GLY A 77 1.90 -11.63 -8.44
N LYS A 78 2.66 -11.91 -7.37
CA LYS A 78 2.57 -13.16 -6.61
C LYS A 78 1.39 -13.19 -5.62
N LEU A 79 0.98 -12.02 -5.13
CA LEU A 79 -0.14 -11.89 -4.18
C LEU A 79 -1.50 -11.79 -4.88
N GLY A 80 -1.52 -11.47 -6.18
CA GLY A 80 -2.75 -11.24 -6.94
C GLY A 80 -3.42 -9.90 -6.60
N ASP A 81 -2.66 -8.97 -6.00
CA ASP A 81 -3.20 -7.89 -5.19
C ASP A 81 -3.32 -6.53 -5.91
N PHE A 82 -3.57 -6.59 -7.22
CA PHE A 82 -4.09 -5.44 -7.98
C PHE A 82 -5.62 -5.45 -7.91
N ARG A 83 -6.20 -5.38 -6.71
CA ARG A 83 -7.61 -5.05 -6.58
C ARG A 83 -7.77 -3.54 -6.65
N ASP A 84 -8.36 -3.07 -7.75
CA ASP A 84 -8.77 -1.68 -7.91
C ASP A 84 -9.77 -1.33 -6.80
N TYR A 85 -9.33 -0.57 -5.79
CA TYR A 85 -10.19 -0.05 -4.72
C TYR A 85 -11.11 1.10 -5.21
N ASN A 86 -11.22 1.30 -6.52
CA ASN A 86 -11.89 2.43 -7.13
C ASN A 86 -13.15 2.04 -7.92
N ASP A 87 -13.70 0.85 -7.65
CA ASP A 87 -15.02 0.50 -8.17
C ASP A 87 -16.10 0.89 -7.14
N SER A 88 -17.00 1.74 -7.64
CA SER A 88 -18.07 2.48 -6.98
C SER A 88 -19.03 1.66 -6.13
#